data_AF-A0A660Q2P9-F1
#
_entry.id   AF-A0A660Q2P9-F1
#
_cell.length_a   1.000
_cell.length_b   1.000
_cell.length_c   1.000
_cell.angle_alpha   90.00
_cell.angle_beta   90.00
_cell.angle_gamma   90.00
#
_symmetry.space_group_name_H-M   'P 1'
#
loop_
_entity.id
_entity.type
_entity.pdbx_description
1 polymer ?
#
loop_
_entity_poly.entity_id
_entity_poly.type
_entity_poly.pdbx_seq_one_letter_code
_entity_poly.pdbx_strand_id
1 'polypeptide(L)'
;AQHCADLLYNDGAEIELMINFDMDSYQGDDVLDFDIFRDCPFAYAKVFSDAGTRVENLIPIHYTGTYCDSEPFGDCGYYNITPVEAEFTPGIHTDYDISSILDFSYMEKIVRMTAAAVAIIDQSAPPIACTLKDAGDGQSLRVSWENCNDTYQYKIAYGIEEDVLTDTIDVPPITCQYDLTGLTEGQRYFCGVISIPPDGYPPIGIMLSSEVPMVTPRTPERFTVEPALNSIELSWAPSTELDFSHYRVYRRPEFGEYELLADNITDNFFIDGTAEPYQKYTYAVAAVDADLNESTPSAGEWAVAATFDGGILLVDETQDDGNNPTESEQLNYYITAFGDSTYTRQVVQDGMPSLSRSTVGQYNSIFYVDDDNSAHFLSESIDSLDWYFDYETDFFLAGWETIYSITGQSYFYPGNFYYENFGITYIAQSPINDFTGAAGVNGWPDLEIRGDTYYHSPLQNVDIFTAAPTAEVIYTFNSISSSTFYGNKPVGIVLDTHHGKRVILGFPLYYLTEESAQALIAKVFEYFSEESVLYGDANGDRALNILDITHLVNYLYKGGPEPADMNNADPNASCTVNILDVTYLIGYLYKGGPEPLAGCVY
;
A
#
# COMPACT_ATOMS: atom_id res chain seq x y z
N ALA A 1 12.30 9.49 -36.61
CA ALA A 1 11.48 8.50 -35.90
C ALA A 1 10.84 9.03 -34.61
N GLN A 2 11.62 9.33 -33.55
CA GLN A 2 11.11 9.66 -32.20
C GLN A 2 9.95 10.66 -32.18
N HIS A 3 10.12 11.83 -32.81
CA HIS A 3 9.07 12.85 -32.84
C HIS A 3 7.73 12.34 -33.40
N CYS A 4 7.76 11.48 -34.43
CA CYS A 4 6.54 10.92 -35.01
C CYS A 4 5.88 9.88 -34.09
N ALA A 5 6.69 9.02 -33.45
CA ALA A 5 6.19 8.05 -32.47
C ALA A 5 5.51 8.75 -31.29
N ASP A 6 6.17 9.77 -30.72
CA ASP A 6 5.63 10.57 -29.63
C ASP A 6 4.31 11.24 -30.03
N LEU A 7 4.22 11.82 -31.22
CA LEU A 7 2.99 12.47 -31.69
C LEU A 7 1.84 11.46 -31.81
N LEU A 8 2.07 10.32 -32.44
CA LEU A 8 1.04 9.29 -32.63
C LEU A 8 0.58 8.69 -31.30
N TYR A 9 1.52 8.45 -30.39
CA TYR A 9 1.23 7.98 -29.04
C TYR A 9 0.38 8.99 -28.26
N ASN A 10 0.78 10.27 -28.26
CA ASN A 10 0.07 11.32 -27.55
C ASN A 10 -1.33 11.62 -28.15
N ASP A 11 -1.50 11.41 -29.45
CA ASP A 11 -2.80 11.52 -30.12
C ASP A 11 -3.70 10.28 -29.91
N GLY A 12 -3.19 9.23 -29.26
CA GLY A 12 -3.93 7.98 -29.02
C GLY A 12 -4.18 7.19 -30.30
N ALA A 13 -3.29 7.27 -31.30
CA ALA A 13 -3.44 6.57 -32.55
C ALA A 13 -3.36 5.04 -32.36
N GLU A 14 -4.36 4.32 -32.85
CA GLU A 14 -4.38 2.86 -32.90
C GLU A 14 -3.59 2.38 -34.14
N ILE A 15 -2.36 1.91 -33.92
CA ILE A 15 -1.48 1.42 -34.99
C ILE A 15 -1.24 -0.07 -34.76
N GLU A 16 -1.71 -0.89 -35.71
CA GLU A 16 -1.53 -2.35 -35.66
C GLU A 16 -0.09 -2.78 -35.93
N LEU A 17 0.57 -2.16 -36.92
CA LEU A 17 1.93 -2.48 -37.30
C LEU A 17 2.62 -1.29 -37.97
N MET A 18 3.74 -0.84 -37.40
CA MET A 18 4.67 0.09 -38.04
C MET A 18 5.63 -0.70 -38.94
N ILE A 19 5.80 -0.25 -40.18
CA ILE A 19 6.72 -0.87 -41.13
C ILE A 19 7.80 0.14 -41.48
N ASN A 20 9.05 -0.20 -41.20
CA ASN A 20 10.19 0.61 -41.57
C ASN A 20 10.77 0.14 -42.91
N PHE A 21 10.96 1.06 -43.85
CA PHE A 21 11.58 0.83 -45.15
C PHE A 21 12.84 1.68 -45.26
N ASP A 22 13.87 1.24 -44.55
CA ASP A 22 15.19 1.84 -44.66
C ASP A 22 16.18 0.76 -45.12
N MET A 23 17.13 1.14 -45.97
CA MET A 23 18.14 0.25 -46.56
C MET A 23 17.50 -0.97 -47.27
N ASP A 24 16.73 -0.74 -48.32
CA ASP A 24 15.98 -1.80 -49.03
C ASP A 24 16.34 -1.91 -50.53
N SER A 25 17.48 -1.34 -50.94
CA SER A 25 17.75 -1.05 -52.35
C SER A 25 19.12 -1.46 -52.82
N TYR A 26 19.80 -2.37 -52.13
CA TYR A 26 21.07 -2.95 -52.54
C TYR A 26 21.08 -4.47 -52.45
N GLN A 27 21.74 -5.06 -53.45
CA GLN A 27 21.94 -6.49 -53.59
C GLN A 27 23.35 -6.70 -54.14
N GLY A 28 24.28 -7.16 -53.30
CA GLY A 28 25.69 -7.30 -53.69
C GLY A 28 26.08 -8.68 -54.21
N ASP A 29 25.22 -9.70 -54.06
CA ASP A 29 25.43 -11.06 -54.56
C ASP A 29 24.25 -11.62 -55.39
N ASP A 30 24.31 -12.91 -55.77
CA ASP A 30 23.26 -13.57 -56.58
C ASP A 30 22.12 -14.19 -55.72
N VAL A 31 22.14 -14.04 -54.39
CA VAL A 31 21.17 -14.61 -53.45
C VAL A 31 20.16 -13.54 -53.07
N LEU A 32 18.92 -13.65 -53.56
CA LEU A 32 17.86 -12.69 -53.25
C LEU A 32 17.29 -12.86 -51.84
N ASP A 33 18.13 -12.80 -50.81
CA ASP A 33 17.73 -12.78 -49.42
C ASP A 33 17.40 -11.36 -48.93
N PHE A 34 16.71 -11.31 -47.80
CA PHE A 34 16.42 -10.07 -47.09
C PHE A 34 16.26 -10.38 -45.61
N ASP A 35 16.70 -9.45 -44.78
CA ASP A 35 16.62 -9.57 -43.34
C ASP A 35 15.29 -8.97 -42.85
N ILE A 36 14.62 -9.66 -41.93
CA ILE A 36 13.40 -9.21 -41.28
C ILE A 36 13.70 -9.03 -39.79
N PHE A 37 13.86 -7.79 -39.37
CA PHE A 37 13.89 -7.42 -37.96
C PHE A 37 12.46 -7.20 -37.48
N ARG A 38 12.15 -7.67 -36.27
CA ARG A 38 10.81 -7.58 -35.71
C ARG A 38 10.81 -7.38 -34.21
N ASP A 39 9.87 -6.56 -33.79
CA ASP A 39 9.40 -6.45 -32.42
C ASP A 39 7.86 -6.54 -32.44
N CYS A 40 7.40 -7.74 -32.78
CA CYS A 40 6.00 -8.12 -32.90
C CYS A 40 5.86 -9.66 -32.91
N PRO A 41 4.65 -10.22 -32.73
CA PRO A 41 4.40 -11.66 -32.85
C PRO A 41 4.90 -12.24 -34.18
N PHE A 42 5.40 -13.48 -34.16
CA PHE A 42 6.05 -14.09 -35.34
C PHE A 42 5.13 -14.23 -36.55
N ALA A 43 3.82 -14.29 -36.29
CA ALA A 43 2.83 -14.39 -37.34
C ALA A 43 2.90 -13.22 -38.35
N TYR A 44 3.18 -11.99 -37.90
CA TYR A 44 3.37 -10.85 -38.82
C TYR A 44 4.59 -11.06 -39.72
N ALA A 45 5.73 -11.44 -39.16
CA ALA A 45 6.93 -11.73 -39.96
C ALA A 45 6.72 -12.90 -40.93
N LYS A 46 5.91 -13.89 -40.55
CA LYS A 46 5.53 -14.99 -41.43
C LYS A 46 4.73 -14.51 -42.65
N VAL A 47 3.84 -13.53 -42.50
CA VAL A 47 3.10 -12.93 -43.63
C VAL A 47 4.08 -12.31 -44.64
N PHE A 48 5.09 -11.57 -44.16
CA PHE A 48 6.12 -10.98 -45.01
C PHE A 48 6.97 -12.05 -45.71
N SER A 49 7.40 -13.08 -44.98
CA SER A 49 8.14 -14.22 -45.54
C SER A 49 7.35 -14.94 -46.64
N ASP A 50 6.10 -15.29 -46.38
CA ASP A 50 5.23 -15.98 -47.34
C ASP A 50 4.97 -15.10 -48.57
N ALA A 51 4.78 -13.79 -48.39
CA ALA A 51 4.63 -12.84 -49.47
C ALA A 51 5.91 -12.74 -50.32
N GLY A 52 7.09 -12.65 -49.69
CA GLY A 52 8.37 -12.54 -50.38
C GLY A 52 8.70 -13.77 -51.21
N THR A 53 8.55 -14.95 -50.64
CA THR A 53 8.78 -16.22 -51.34
C THR A 53 7.77 -16.41 -52.48
N ARG A 54 6.51 -16.01 -52.31
CA ARG A 54 5.46 -16.23 -53.31
C ARG A 54 5.47 -15.22 -54.46
N VAL A 55 5.67 -13.94 -54.17
CA VAL A 55 5.56 -12.86 -55.17
C VAL A 55 6.87 -12.68 -55.93
N GLU A 56 8.03 -12.83 -55.26
CA GLU A 56 9.32 -12.38 -55.82
C GLU A 56 10.49 -13.36 -55.68
N ASN A 57 10.23 -14.58 -55.17
CA ASN A 57 11.24 -15.59 -54.82
C ASN A 57 12.32 -15.09 -53.83
N LEU A 58 11.96 -14.16 -52.95
CA LEU A 58 12.85 -13.68 -51.90
C LEU A 58 13.05 -14.76 -50.82
N ILE A 59 14.25 -14.79 -50.25
CA ILE A 59 14.64 -15.72 -49.18
C ILE A 59 14.66 -14.94 -47.85
N PRO A 60 13.66 -15.11 -46.98
CA PRO A 60 13.59 -14.36 -45.73
C PRO A 60 14.59 -14.90 -44.70
N ILE A 61 15.27 -14.00 -44.00
CA ILE A 61 16.09 -14.29 -42.82
C ILE A 61 15.51 -13.53 -41.63
N HIS A 62 15.34 -14.20 -40.49
CA HIS A 62 14.61 -13.66 -39.35
C HIS A 62 15.52 -13.26 -38.20
N TYR A 63 15.30 -12.06 -37.67
CA TYR A 63 15.96 -11.54 -36.47
C TYR A 63 14.92 -11.07 -35.47
N THR A 64 15.25 -11.19 -34.19
CA THR A 64 14.46 -10.64 -33.09
C THR A 64 15.09 -9.35 -32.59
N GLY A 65 14.28 -8.30 -32.43
CA GLY A 65 14.71 -6.99 -31.96
C GLY A 65 14.29 -5.87 -32.93
N THR A 66 14.31 -4.65 -32.41
CA THR A 66 14.12 -3.43 -33.19
C THR A 66 15.37 -3.14 -34.03
N TYR A 67 15.18 -2.48 -35.17
CA TYR A 67 16.29 -2.13 -36.07
C TYR A 67 16.08 -0.74 -36.66
N CYS A 68 17.13 0.07 -36.56
CA CYS A 68 17.19 1.44 -37.09
C CYS A 68 16.06 2.32 -36.53
N ASP A 69 15.45 3.14 -37.38
CA ASP A 69 14.46 4.15 -37.04
C ASP A 69 13.10 3.61 -36.54
N SER A 70 12.94 2.29 -36.34
CA SER A 70 11.71 1.70 -35.79
C SER A 70 11.66 1.66 -34.25
N GLU A 71 12.82 1.75 -33.58
CA GLU A 71 12.93 1.60 -32.11
C GLU A 71 11.99 2.51 -31.31
N PRO A 72 11.87 3.82 -31.61
CA PRO A 72 10.97 4.70 -30.86
C PRO A 72 9.49 4.31 -30.87
N PHE A 73 9.04 3.56 -31.90
CA PHE A 73 7.66 3.08 -31.97
C PHE A 73 7.44 1.88 -31.05
N GLY A 74 8.44 0.98 -30.95
CA GLY A 74 8.44 -0.11 -29.97
C GLY A 74 8.41 0.41 -28.53
N ASP A 75 9.17 1.47 -28.23
CA ASP A 75 9.16 2.13 -26.92
C ASP A 75 7.78 2.71 -26.54
N CYS A 76 6.97 3.08 -27.54
CA CYS A 76 5.59 3.53 -27.35
C CYS A 76 4.58 2.38 -27.30
N GLY A 77 5.02 1.12 -27.37
CA GLY A 77 4.17 -0.07 -27.36
C GLY A 77 3.60 -0.47 -28.72
N TYR A 78 4.05 0.13 -29.83
CA TYR A 78 3.61 -0.25 -31.17
C TYR A 78 4.43 -1.42 -31.72
N TYR A 79 3.75 -2.42 -32.29
CA TYR A 79 4.40 -3.47 -33.05
C TYR A 79 5.14 -2.89 -34.25
N ASN A 80 6.35 -3.38 -34.51
CA ASN A 80 7.12 -2.96 -35.66
C ASN A 80 7.81 -4.13 -36.39
N ILE A 81 7.99 -3.94 -37.70
CA ILE A 81 8.71 -4.85 -38.58
C ILE A 81 9.54 -4.05 -39.59
N THR A 82 10.77 -4.50 -39.83
CA THR A 82 11.73 -3.82 -40.71
C THR A 82 12.32 -4.85 -41.67
N PRO A 83 11.77 -4.98 -42.89
CA PRO A 83 12.46 -5.64 -43.99
C PRO A 83 13.64 -4.77 -44.45
N VAL A 84 14.84 -5.36 -44.51
CA VAL A 84 16.09 -4.67 -44.87
C VAL A 84 16.93 -5.54 -45.81
N GLU A 85 17.73 -4.90 -46.66
CA GLU A 85 18.72 -5.57 -47.49
C GLU A 85 19.68 -6.42 -46.63
N ALA A 86 19.94 -7.66 -47.04
CA ALA A 86 20.84 -8.56 -46.31
C ALA A 86 22.31 -8.11 -46.41
N GLU A 87 22.66 -7.42 -47.49
CA GLU A 87 23.97 -6.81 -47.70
C GLU A 87 23.83 -5.30 -47.75
N PHE A 88 24.57 -4.57 -46.91
CA PHE A 88 24.53 -3.12 -46.93
C PHE A 88 25.28 -2.52 -48.12
N THR A 89 24.68 -1.47 -48.67
CA THR A 89 25.28 -0.63 -49.70
C THR A 89 26.71 -0.17 -49.33
N PRO A 90 27.73 -0.41 -50.18
CA PRO A 90 29.10 0.04 -49.92
C PRO A 90 29.19 1.57 -49.81
N GLY A 91 29.64 2.06 -48.65
CA GLY A 91 29.76 3.50 -48.39
C GLY A 91 28.46 4.16 -47.94
N ILE A 92 27.50 3.39 -47.42
CA ILE A 92 26.32 3.89 -46.71
C ILE A 92 26.68 5.01 -45.72
N HIS A 93 25.88 6.07 -45.68
CA HIS A 93 26.12 7.28 -44.86
C HIS A 93 27.43 8.03 -45.15
N THR A 94 27.96 7.91 -46.37
CA THR A 94 29.09 8.70 -46.86
C THR A 94 28.72 9.46 -48.13
N ASP A 95 29.64 10.29 -48.65
CA ASP A 95 29.46 10.97 -49.95
C ASP A 95 29.35 10.00 -51.15
N TYR A 96 29.53 8.69 -50.94
CA TYR A 96 29.36 7.64 -51.93
C TYR A 96 27.97 6.98 -51.91
N ASP A 97 27.09 7.42 -51.01
CA ASP A 97 25.70 6.97 -50.93
C ASP A 97 24.86 7.65 -52.04
N ILE A 98 25.01 7.14 -53.26
CA ILE A 98 24.46 7.76 -54.48
C ILE A 98 23.54 6.79 -55.21
N SER A 99 22.50 7.32 -55.86
CA SER A 99 21.48 6.50 -56.52
C SER A 99 22.00 5.58 -57.64
N SER A 100 23.22 5.78 -58.13
CA SER A 100 23.81 4.94 -59.18
C SER A 100 24.37 3.61 -58.67
N ILE A 101 24.53 3.42 -57.36
CA ILE A 101 24.98 2.16 -56.76
C ILE A 101 23.82 1.31 -56.21
N LEU A 102 22.58 1.83 -56.27
CA LEU A 102 21.38 1.13 -55.82
C LEU A 102 20.84 0.18 -56.91
N ASP A 103 20.27 -0.94 -56.48
CA ASP A 103 19.51 -1.89 -57.27
C ASP A 103 18.00 -1.63 -57.11
N PHE A 104 17.47 -0.80 -58.01
CA PHE A 104 16.03 -0.52 -58.06
C PHE A 104 15.19 -1.76 -58.42
N SER A 105 15.77 -2.78 -59.07
CA SER A 105 15.03 -4.02 -59.36
C SER A 105 14.87 -4.88 -58.12
N TYR A 106 15.86 -4.89 -57.22
CA TYR A 106 15.73 -5.52 -55.90
C TYR A 106 14.77 -4.74 -55.01
N MET A 107 14.91 -3.41 -54.95
CA MET A 107 13.98 -2.55 -54.20
C MET A 107 12.52 -2.76 -54.64
N GLU A 108 12.28 -2.88 -55.95
CA GLU A 108 10.95 -3.20 -56.48
C GLU A 108 10.37 -4.50 -55.89
N LYS A 109 11.22 -5.51 -55.65
CA LYS A 109 10.80 -6.79 -55.07
C LYS A 109 10.40 -6.64 -53.61
N ILE A 110 11.20 -5.93 -52.81
CA ILE A 110 10.89 -5.63 -51.41
C ILE A 110 9.57 -4.87 -51.31
N VAL A 111 9.39 -3.84 -52.12
CA VAL A 111 8.13 -3.05 -52.16
C VAL A 111 6.93 -3.92 -52.54
N ARG A 112 7.06 -4.81 -53.52
CA ARG A 112 5.96 -5.73 -53.94
C ARG A 112 5.61 -6.74 -52.85
N MET A 113 6.61 -7.32 -52.19
CA MET A 113 6.44 -8.23 -51.06
C MET A 113 5.70 -7.53 -49.92
N THR A 114 6.15 -6.34 -49.52
CA THR A 114 5.51 -5.61 -48.43
C THR A 114 4.10 -5.16 -48.79
N ALA A 115 3.87 -4.69 -50.03
CA ALA A 115 2.52 -4.35 -50.47
C ALA A 115 1.55 -5.55 -50.42
N ALA A 116 2.03 -6.74 -50.77
CA ALA A 116 1.24 -7.96 -50.62
C ALA A 116 1.00 -8.34 -49.15
N ALA A 117 2.00 -8.19 -48.28
CA ALA A 117 1.86 -8.44 -46.85
C ALA A 117 0.87 -7.48 -46.18
N VAL A 118 0.98 -6.18 -46.45
CA VAL A 118 0.06 -5.15 -45.96
C VAL A 118 -1.37 -5.43 -46.42
N ALA A 119 -1.58 -5.84 -47.67
CA ALA A 119 -2.91 -6.18 -48.16
C ALA A 119 -3.53 -7.40 -47.43
N ILE A 120 -2.70 -8.35 -46.98
CA ILE A 120 -3.18 -9.47 -46.16
C ILE A 120 -3.53 -8.99 -44.75
N ILE A 121 -2.69 -8.18 -44.13
CA ILE A 121 -2.92 -7.63 -42.78
C ILE A 121 -4.19 -6.77 -42.77
N ASP A 122 -4.34 -5.84 -43.72
CA ASP A 122 -5.52 -4.96 -43.86
C ASP A 122 -6.83 -5.74 -44.08
N GLN A 123 -6.76 -6.91 -44.73
CA GLN A 123 -7.92 -7.79 -44.94
C GLN A 123 -8.11 -8.83 -43.83
N SER A 124 -7.23 -8.88 -42.84
CA SER A 124 -7.34 -9.80 -41.70
C SER A 124 -8.28 -9.23 -40.65
N ALA A 125 -9.08 -10.11 -40.03
CA ALA A 125 -9.86 -9.70 -38.87
C ALA A 125 -8.94 -9.33 -37.70
N PRO A 126 -9.29 -8.33 -36.87
CA PRO A 126 -8.51 -8.03 -35.68
C PRO A 126 -8.56 -9.21 -34.70
N PRO A 127 -7.48 -9.46 -33.93
CA PRO A 127 -7.52 -10.44 -32.86
C PRO A 127 -8.57 -10.05 -31.81
N ILE A 128 -9.26 -11.04 -31.25
CA ILE A 128 -10.28 -10.81 -30.22
C ILE A 128 -9.82 -11.40 -28.89
N ALA A 129 -9.95 -10.59 -27.83
CA ALA A 129 -9.78 -11.06 -26.47
C ALA A 129 -10.95 -11.98 -26.09
N CYS A 130 -10.65 -13.02 -25.32
CA CYS A 130 -11.67 -13.90 -24.76
C CYS A 130 -11.44 -14.10 -23.27
N THR A 131 -12.50 -14.47 -22.58
CA THR A 131 -12.49 -14.88 -21.18
C THR A 131 -12.79 -16.36 -21.09
N LEU A 132 -12.07 -17.06 -20.21
CA LEU A 132 -12.36 -18.43 -19.83
C LEU A 132 -12.95 -18.40 -18.43
N LYS A 133 -14.02 -19.17 -18.23
CA LYS A 133 -14.58 -19.43 -16.91
C LYS A 133 -14.73 -20.91 -16.72
N ASP A 134 -14.34 -21.38 -15.55
CA ASP A 134 -14.57 -22.76 -15.13
C ASP A 134 -16.07 -23.03 -14.95
N ALA A 135 -16.51 -24.16 -15.50
CA ALA A 135 -17.90 -24.60 -15.38
C ALA A 135 -18.17 -25.33 -14.06
N GLY A 136 -17.13 -25.77 -13.35
CA GLY A 136 -17.23 -26.47 -12.07
C GLY A 136 -17.51 -27.97 -12.16
N ASP A 137 -17.50 -28.55 -13.36
CA ASP A 137 -17.74 -29.98 -13.59
C ASP A 137 -16.43 -30.80 -13.76
N GLY A 138 -15.27 -30.14 -13.58
CA GLY A 138 -13.93 -30.69 -13.78
C GLY A 138 -13.56 -30.97 -15.24
N GLN A 139 -14.44 -30.73 -16.21
CA GLN A 139 -14.25 -31.18 -17.59
C GLN A 139 -14.66 -30.14 -18.65
N SER A 140 -15.15 -28.98 -18.22
CA SER A 140 -15.66 -27.96 -19.12
C SER A 140 -15.17 -26.56 -18.76
N LEU A 141 -14.83 -25.77 -19.77
CA LEU A 141 -14.54 -24.34 -19.66
C LEU A 141 -15.45 -23.55 -20.60
N ARG A 142 -16.07 -22.47 -20.13
CA ARG A 142 -16.80 -21.54 -20.98
C ARG A 142 -15.85 -20.50 -21.54
N VAL A 143 -15.71 -20.49 -22.85
CA VAL A 143 -15.02 -19.43 -23.59
C VAL A 143 -16.06 -18.39 -24.00
N SER A 144 -15.83 -17.12 -23.72
CA SER A 144 -16.71 -16.03 -24.17
C SER A 144 -15.93 -14.80 -24.60
N TRP A 145 -16.48 -14.07 -25.58
CA TRP A 145 -15.88 -12.85 -26.14
C TRP A 145 -16.98 -11.84 -26.44
N GLU A 146 -16.60 -10.58 -26.57
CA GLU A 146 -17.55 -9.49 -26.83
C GLU A 146 -17.66 -9.16 -28.33
N ASN A 147 -18.70 -8.39 -28.68
CA ASN A 147 -18.88 -7.81 -30.01
C ASN A 147 -18.87 -8.83 -31.17
N CYS A 148 -19.56 -9.98 -31.02
CA CYS A 148 -19.61 -10.94 -32.11
C CYS A 148 -20.35 -10.39 -33.34
N ASN A 149 -19.81 -10.71 -34.52
CA ASN A 149 -20.34 -10.36 -35.82
C ASN A 149 -21.06 -11.57 -36.39
N ASP A 150 -22.35 -11.41 -36.67
CA ASP A 150 -23.24 -12.48 -37.16
C ASP A 150 -22.89 -12.97 -38.57
N THR A 151 -22.08 -12.20 -39.31
CA THR A 151 -21.57 -12.60 -40.63
C THR A 151 -20.28 -13.44 -40.53
N TYR A 152 -19.61 -13.47 -39.39
CA TYR A 152 -18.33 -14.16 -39.22
C TYR A 152 -18.55 -15.62 -38.80
N GLN A 153 -17.65 -16.51 -39.23
CA GLN A 153 -17.51 -17.84 -38.62
C GLN A 153 -16.49 -17.75 -37.49
N TYR A 154 -16.73 -18.44 -36.38
CA TYR A 154 -15.80 -18.46 -35.25
C TYR A 154 -15.26 -19.87 -35.03
N LYS A 155 -13.99 -19.96 -34.65
CA LYS A 155 -13.38 -21.18 -34.14
C LYS A 155 -12.74 -20.93 -32.78
N ILE A 156 -12.75 -21.93 -31.91
CA ILE A 156 -11.94 -21.94 -30.70
C ILE A 156 -10.70 -22.77 -30.98
N ALA A 157 -9.51 -22.19 -30.79
CA ALA A 157 -8.26 -22.92 -30.78
C ALA A 157 -7.80 -23.10 -29.34
N TYR A 158 -7.37 -24.30 -28.96
CA TYR A 158 -6.95 -24.59 -27.59
C TYR A 158 -5.83 -25.62 -27.51
N GLY A 159 -5.11 -25.62 -26.38
CA GLY A 159 -3.99 -26.51 -26.10
C GLY A 159 -3.56 -26.46 -24.63
N ILE A 160 -2.55 -27.24 -24.28
CA ILE A 160 -1.98 -27.30 -22.92
C ILE A 160 -0.67 -26.51 -22.77
N GLU A 161 -0.13 -26.02 -23.88
CA GLU A 161 1.03 -25.14 -23.94
C GLU A 161 0.60 -23.83 -24.62
N GLU A 162 1.06 -22.69 -24.09
CA GLU A 162 0.65 -21.36 -24.52
C GLU A 162 0.86 -21.13 -26.02
N ASP A 163 2.03 -21.52 -26.55
CA ASP A 163 2.38 -21.32 -27.96
C ASP A 163 1.99 -22.49 -28.89
N VAL A 164 1.32 -23.53 -28.36
CA VAL A 164 1.01 -24.76 -29.12
C VAL A 164 -0.46 -25.16 -28.92
N LEU A 165 -1.34 -24.52 -29.70
CA LEU A 165 -2.75 -24.88 -29.77
C LEU A 165 -2.94 -26.06 -30.73
N THR A 166 -3.09 -27.27 -30.18
CA THR A 166 -3.17 -28.52 -30.96
C THR A 166 -4.55 -28.79 -31.56
N ASP A 167 -5.59 -28.18 -31.00
CA ASP A 167 -6.98 -28.52 -31.30
C ASP A 167 -7.79 -27.29 -31.73
N THR A 168 -8.78 -27.52 -32.60
CA THR A 168 -9.70 -26.47 -33.06
C THR A 168 -11.13 -26.98 -33.14
N ILE A 169 -12.10 -26.12 -32.78
CA ILE A 169 -13.52 -26.42 -32.83
C ILE A 169 -14.27 -25.29 -33.57
N ASP A 170 -15.19 -25.66 -34.45
CA ASP A 170 -16.10 -24.71 -35.09
C ASP A 170 -17.23 -24.31 -34.14
N VAL A 171 -17.42 -23.00 -33.96
CA VAL A 171 -18.50 -22.45 -33.13
C VAL A 171 -19.77 -22.30 -33.96
N PRO A 172 -20.93 -22.78 -33.49
CA PRO A 172 -22.21 -22.56 -34.15
C PRO A 172 -22.53 -21.06 -34.30
N PRO A 173 -23.06 -20.61 -35.45
CA PRO A 173 -23.39 -19.20 -35.65
C PRO A 173 -24.61 -18.84 -34.79
N ILE A 174 -24.41 -18.04 -33.74
CA ILE A 174 -25.38 -17.17 -33.00
C ILE A 174 -24.95 -16.83 -31.55
N THR A 175 -23.85 -17.38 -31.03
CA THR A 175 -23.39 -17.10 -29.66
C THR A 175 -21.97 -16.55 -29.63
N CYS A 176 -21.74 -15.50 -28.84
CA CYS A 176 -20.38 -15.04 -28.52
C CYS A 176 -19.75 -15.85 -27.36
N GLN A 177 -20.17 -17.11 -27.22
CA GLN A 177 -19.68 -18.04 -26.20
C GLN A 177 -19.75 -19.48 -26.68
N TYR A 178 -18.89 -20.32 -26.12
CA TYR A 178 -18.82 -21.75 -26.38
C TYR A 178 -18.35 -22.51 -25.12
N ASP A 179 -19.02 -23.61 -24.78
CA ASP A 179 -18.60 -24.49 -23.69
C ASP A 179 -17.69 -25.59 -24.24
N LEU A 180 -16.40 -25.48 -23.95
CA LEU A 180 -15.39 -26.44 -24.31
C LEU A 180 -15.42 -27.61 -23.31
N THR A 181 -15.93 -28.76 -23.74
CA THR A 181 -16.14 -29.95 -22.88
C THR A 181 -15.12 -31.06 -23.15
N GLY A 182 -15.01 -32.03 -22.23
CA GLY A 182 -14.16 -33.21 -22.39
C GLY A 182 -12.69 -32.95 -22.05
N LEU A 183 -12.45 -31.89 -21.27
CA LEU A 183 -11.15 -31.52 -20.73
C LEU A 183 -10.77 -32.42 -19.55
N THR A 184 -9.49 -32.40 -19.20
CA THR A 184 -8.99 -33.15 -18.03
C THR A 184 -8.98 -32.25 -16.80
N GLU A 185 -9.60 -32.70 -15.71
CA GLU A 185 -9.62 -31.98 -14.44
C GLU A 185 -8.19 -31.65 -13.95
N GLY A 186 -7.99 -30.42 -13.47
CA GLY A 186 -6.69 -29.96 -12.97
C GLY A 186 -5.65 -29.64 -14.04
N GLN A 187 -5.95 -29.86 -15.33
CA GLN A 187 -5.06 -29.48 -16.44
C GLN A 187 -5.33 -28.03 -16.86
N ARG A 188 -4.28 -27.20 -16.92
CA ARG A 188 -4.39 -25.85 -17.50
C ARG A 188 -4.54 -25.94 -19.01
N TYR A 189 -5.51 -25.20 -19.54
CA TYR A 189 -5.71 -25.02 -20.97
C TYR A 189 -5.55 -23.56 -21.34
N PHE A 190 -4.92 -23.32 -22.49
CA PHE A 190 -4.84 -22.04 -23.17
C PHE A 190 -5.83 -22.08 -24.32
N CYS A 191 -6.68 -21.05 -24.43
CA CYS A 191 -7.65 -20.94 -25.51
C CYS A 191 -7.61 -19.54 -26.13
N GLY A 192 -7.91 -19.48 -27.42
CA GLY A 192 -8.15 -18.25 -28.14
C GLY A 192 -9.24 -18.42 -29.18
N VAL A 193 -9.82 -17.30 -29.61
CA VAL A 193 -10.92 -17.29 -30.58
C VAL A 193 -10.42 -16.77 -31.92
N ILE A 194 -10.67 -17.55 -32.98
CA ILE A 194 -10.33 -17.22 -34.37
C ILE A 194 -11.61 -16.76 -35.07
N SER A 195 -11.62 -15.52 -35.53
CA SER A 195 -12.75 -14.92 -36.24
C SER A 195 -12.53 -14.94 -37.75
N ILE A 196 -13.45 -15.52 -38.53
CA ILE A 196 -13.27 -15.75 -39.97
C ILE A 196 -14.33 -14.95 -40.74
N PRO A 197 -13.97 -13.79 -41.30
CA PRO A 197 -14.88 -12.97 -42.10
C PRO A 197 -15.21 -13.64 -43.46
N PRO A 198 -16.39 -13.37 -44.07
CA PRO A 198 -16.79 -13.97 -45.35
C PRO A 198 -15.84 -13.69 -46.52
N ASP A 199 -15.33 -12.46 -46.59
CA ASP A 199 -14.54 -11.93 -47.71
C ASP A 199 -13.15 -11.43 -47.26
N GLY A 200 -12.64 -11.92 -46.13
CA GLY A 200 -11.33 -11.54 -45.57
C GLY A 200 -10.53 -12.71 -45.01
N TYR A 201 -9.45 -12.41 -44.28
CA TYR A 201 -8.59 -13.40 -43.65
C TYR A 201 -8.86 -13.51 -42.14
N PRO A 202 -8.57 -14.67 -41.51
CA PRO A 202 -8.52 -14.77 -40.06
C PRO A 202 -7.47 -13.83 -39.44
N PRO A 203 -7.51 -13.58 -38.12
CA PRO A 203 -6.52 -12.75 -37.46
C PRO A 203 -5.10 -13.28 -37.64
N ILE A 204 -4.16 -12.34 -37.79
CA ILE A 204 -2.73 -12.66 -37.90
C ILE A 204 -2.24 -13.28 -36.58
N GLY A 205 -2.68 -12.74 -35.44
CA GLY A 205 -2.38 -13.27 -34.11
C GLY A 205 -3.66 -13.74 -33.39
N ILE A 206 -3.49 -14.57 -32.37
CA ILE A 206 -4.59 -15.00 -31.49
C ILE A 206 -4.26 -14.49 -30.08
N MET A 207 -5.20 -13.78 -29.45
CA MET A 207 -5.08 -13.47 -28.02
C MET A 207 -5.51 -14.69 -27.21
N LEU A 208 -4.66 -15.07 -26.26
CA LEU A 208 -4.90 -16.24 -25.42
C LEU A 208 -5.40 -15.83 -24.05
N SER A 209 -6.26 -16.67 -23.50
CA SER A 209 -6.63 -16.70 -22.10
C SER A 209 -6.47 -18.15 -21.60
N SER A 210 -6.31 -18.34 -20.29
CA SER A 210 -6.06 -19.66 -19.73
C SER A 210 -6.89 -19.91 -18.48
N GLU A 211 -7.30 -21.16 -18.30
CA GLU A 211 -8.00 -21.60 -17.10
C GLU A 211 -7.81 -23.11 -16.86
N VAL A 212 -8.15 -23.57 -15.65
CA VAL A 212 -8.11 -24.96 -15.21
C VAL A 212 -9.54 -25.44 -14.89
N PRO A 213 -10.07 -26.49 -15.51
CA PRO A 213 -11.37 -27.03 -15.14
C PRO A 213 -11.24 -27.84 -13.84
N MET A 214 -12.08 -27.55 -12.85
CA MET A 214 -12.07 -28.19 -11.52
C MET A 214 -13.48 -28.61 -11.11
N VAL A 215 -13.60 -29.68 -10.32
CA VAL A 215 -14.88 -29.99 -9.61
C VAL A 215 -14.99 -29.19 -8.32
N THR A 216 -13.88 -28.90 -7.66
CA THR A 216 -13.87 -28.12 -6.42
C THR A 216 -13.59 -26.65 -6.70
N PRO A 217 -14.27 -25.71 -6.01
CA PRO A 217 -14.03 -24.29 -6.20
C PRO A 217 -12.60 -23.87 -5.89
N ARG A 218 -12.16 -22.77 -6.52
CA ARG A 218 -10.87 -22.13 -6.20
C ARG A 218 -10.90 -21.57 -4.78
N THR A 219 -9.77 -21.72 -4.11
CA THR A 219 -9.51 -21.01 -2.86
C THR A 219 -9.61 -19.50 -3.11
N PRO A 220 -10.40 -18.74 -2.32
CA PRO A 220 -10.46 -17.30 -2.47
C PRO A 220 -9.08 -16.66 -2.34
N GLU A 221 -8.78 -15.74 -3.26
CA GLU A 221 -7.50 -15.02 -3.32
C GLU A 221 -7.63 -13.60 -2.75
N ARG A 222 -6.49 -12.96 -2.46
CA ARG A 222 -6.41 -11.58 -1.92
C ARG A 222 -7.26 -11.40 -0.66
N PHE A 223 -7.27 -12.43 0.18
CA PHE A 223 -7.98 -12.38 1.45
C PHE A 223 -7.27 -11.41 2.40
N THR A 224 -8.02 -10.45 2.93
CA THR A 224 -7.55 -9.48 3.92
C THR A 224 -8.46 -9.47 5.13
N VAL A 225 -7.89 -9.14 6.29
CA VAL A 225 -8.58 -9.04 7.58
C VAL A 225 -8.09 -7.76 8.24
N GLU A 226 -8.96 -6.76 8.31
CA GLU A 226 -8.63 -5.41 8.76
C GLU A 226 -9.47 -5.05 10.00
N PRO A 227 -8.89 -4.35 10.98
CA PRO A 227 -9.65 -3.87 12.12
C PRO A 227 -10.59 -2.72 11.71
N ALA A 228 -11.75 -2.66 12.34
CA ALA A 228 -12.68 -1.53 12.29
C ALA A 228 -13.21 -1.25 13.70
N LEU A 229 -13.90 -0.12 13.88
CA LEU A 229 -14.44 0.27 15.18
C LEU A 229 -15.43 -0.79 15.71
N ASN A 230 -15.05 -1.49 16.77
CA ASN A 230 -15.80 -2.58 17.40
C ASN A 230 -16.15 -3.75 16.46
N SER A 231 -15.38 -3.94 15.39
CA SER A 231 -15.56 -5.04 14.45
C SER A 231 -14.29 -5.40 13.71
N ILE A 232 -14.32 -6.50 12.95
CA ILE A 232 -13.25 -6.88 12.02
C ILE A 232 -13.86 -7.03 10.62
N GLU A 233 -13.25 -6.38 9.63
CA GLU A 233 -13.68 -6.42 8.24
C GLU A 233 -12.82 -7.38 7.44
N LEU A 234 -13.47 -8.26 6.70
CA LEU A 234 -12.85 -9.27 5.86
C LEU A 234 -13.19 -8.96 4.40
N SER A 235 -12.23 -9.08 3.50
CA SER A 235 -12.48 -8.95 2.06
C SER A 235 -11.64 -9.92 1.24
N TRP A 236 -12.12 -10.29 0.06
CA TRP A 236 -11.40 -11.17 -0.86
C TRP A 236 -11.77 -10.87 -2.33
N ALA A 237 -11.00 -11.42 -3.26
CA ALA A 237 -11.33 -11.37 -4.69
C ALA A 237 -12.56 -12.23 -4.99
N PRO A 238 -13.55 -11.73 -5.77
CA PRO A 238 -14.74 -12.49 -6.11
C PRO A 238 -14.43 -13.71 -6.99
N SER A 239 -15.16 -14.80 -6.76
CA SER A 239 -15.06 -16.04 -7.53
C SER A 239 -15.63 -15.83 -8.93
N THR A 240 -14.95 -16.38 -9.92
CA THR A 240 -15.30 -16.21 -11.34
C THR A 240 -15.94 -17.43 -11.98
N GLU A 241 -15.95 -18.56 -11.25
CA GLU A 241 -16.58 -19.84 -11.59
C GLU A 241 -18.07 -19.68 -11.87
N LEU A 242 -18.59 -20.46 -12.83
CA LEU A 242 -19.98 -20.36 -13.27
C LEU A 242 -20.98 -20.99 -12.31
N ASP A 243 -20.54 -21.94 -11.51
CA ASP A 243 -21.32 -22.71 -10.54
C ASP A 243 -21.08 -22.26 -9.09
N PHE A 244 -20.34 -21.16 -8.88
CA PHE A 244 -20.18 -20.53 -7.58
C PHE A 244 -21.55 -20.29 -6.91
N SER A 245 -21.67 -20.69 -5.63
CA SER A 245 -22.87 -20.50 -4.83
C SER A 245 -22.69 -19.42 -3.75
N HIS A 246 -21.73 -19.60 -2.84
CA HIS A 246 -21.51 -18.73 -1.69
C HIS A 246 -20.14 -18.97 -1.05
N TYR A 247 -19.81 -18.16 -0.03
CA TYR A 247 -18.63 -18.33 0.81
C TYR A 247 -19.00 -18.76 2.23
N ARG A 248 -18.04 -19.41 2.88
CA ARG A 248 -17.99 -19.68 4.31
C ARG A 248 -16.82 -18.94 4.94
N VAL A 249 -17.08 -18.28 6.06
CA VAL A 249 -16.06 -17.62 6.86
C VAL A 249 -15.85 -18.43 8.13
N TYR A 250 -14.59 -18.75 8.39
CA TYR A 250 -14.13 -19.43 9.58
C TYR A 250 -13.37 -18.45 10.46
N ARG A 251 -13.50 -18.61 11.78
CA ARG A 251 -12.80 -17.80 12.79
C ARG A 251 -12.24 -18.72 13.86
N ARG A 252 -11.06 -18.39 14.39
CA ARG A 252 -10.51 -18.98 15.61
C ARG A 252 -9.91 -17.92 16.51
N PRO A 253 -9.99 -18.06 17.84
CA PRO A 253 -9.18 -17.27 18.76
C PRO A 253 -7.70 -17.69 18.65
N GLU A 254 -6.79 -16.88 19.20
CA GLU A 254 -5.35 -17.11 19.14
C GLU A 254 -4.93 -18.54 19.57
N PHE A 255 -5.57 -19.07 20.62
CA PHE A 255 -5.31 -20.41 21.15
C PHE A 255 -6.51 -21.37 20.97
N GLY A 256 -7.09 -21.42 19.77
CA GLY A 256 -8.19 -22.33 19.45
C GLY A 256 -8.16 -22.90 18.04
N GLU A 257 -9.18 -23.70 17.74
CA GLU A 257 -9.44 -24.29 16.43
C GLU A 257 -10.38 -23.39 15.60
N TYR A 258 -10.37 -23.55 14.28
CA TYR A 258 -11.34 -22.88 13.41
C TYR A 258 -12.76 -23.39 13.65
N GLU A 259 -13.67 -22.46 13.80
CA GLU A 259 -15.12 -22.69 13.83
C GLU A 259 -15.79 -21.91 12.69
N LEU A 260 -16.91 -22.44 12.20
CA LEU A 260 -17.73 -21.75 11.19
C LEU A 260 -18.38 -20.54 11.84
N LEU A 261 -17.99 -19.34 11.40
CA LEU A 261 -18.53 -18.08 11.87
C LEU A 261 -19.78 -17.69 11.08
N ALA A 262 -19.70 -17.79 9.75
CA ALA A 262 -20.78 -17.40 8.85
C ALA A 262 -20.79 -18.27 7.58
N ASP A 263 -21.99 -18.46 7.04
CA ASP A 263 -22.28 -19.30 5.87
C ASP A 263 -23.28 -18.56 4.96
N ASN A 264 -23.40 -19.01 3.70
CA ASN A 264 -24.25 -18.40 2.67
C ASN A 264 -23.91 -16.92 2.37
N ILE A 265 -22.63 -16.54 2.45
CA ILE A 265 -22.19 -15.18 2.09
C ILE A 265 -22.06 -15.10 0.56
N THR A 266 -22.81 -14.22 -0.09
CA THR A 266 -22.75 -14.05 -1.55
C THR A 266 -21.90 -12.86 -2.00
N ASP A 267 -21.63 -11.93 -1.08
CA ASP A 267 -20.72 -10.82 -1.31
C ASP A 267 -19.26 -11.27 -1.15
N ASN A 268 -18.32 -10.45 -1.60
CA ASN A 268 -16.88 -10.71 -1.48
C ASN A 268 -16.25 -10.03 -0.24
N PHE A 269 -17.08 -9.75 0.77
CA PHE A 269 -16.67 -9.19 2.04
C PHE A 269 -17.58 -9.68 3.18
N PHE A 270 -17.09 -9.61 4.41
CA PHE A 270 -17.85 -9.93 5.62
C PHE A 270 -17.41 -9.03 6.77
N ILE A 271 -18.35 -8.59 7.61
CA ILE A 271 -18.05 -7.79 8.80
C ILE A 271 -18.39 -8.62 10.04
N ASP A 272 -17.36 -8.96 10.81
CA ASP A 272 -17.53 -9.60 12.11
C ASP A 272 -17.75 -8.56 13.21
N GLY A 273 -19.01 -8.22 13.45
CA GLY A 273 -19.43 -7.36 14.57
C GLY A 273 -19.55 -8.10 15.91
N THR A 274 -19.04 -9.33 16.02
CA THR A 274 -19.05 -10.14 17.26
C THR A 274 -17.66 -10.38 17.83
N ALA A 275 -16.64 -9.76 17.25
CA ALA A 275 -15.28 -9.80 17.76
C ALA A 275 -15.22 -9.06 19.10
N GLU A 276 -14.74 -9.72 20.15
CA GLU A 276 -14.59 -9.11 21.46
C GLU A 276 -13.40 -8.12 21.49
N PRO A 277 -13.50 -7.00 22.23
CA PRO A 277 -12.41 -6.05 22.43
C PRO A 277 -11.10 -6.71 22.85
N TYR A 278 -9.98 -6.20 22.34
CA TYR A 278 -8.60 -6.65 22.65
C TYR A 278 -8.29 -8.13 22.37
N GLN A 279 -9.20 -8.88 21.75
CA GLN A 279 -8.99 -10.29 21.43
C GLN A 279 -8.51 -10.43 19.98
N LYS A 280 -7.35 -11.10 19.82
CA LYS A 280 -6.87 -11.51 18.50
C LYS A 280 -7.70 -12.68 17.96
N TYR A 281 -8.18 -12.52 16.73
CA TYR A 281 -8.82 -13.57 15.95
C TYR A 281 -8.07 -13.82 14.65
N THR A 282 -8.03 -15.08 14.22
CA THR A 282 -7.58 -15.46 12.87
C THR A 282 -8.77 -15.96 12.08
N TYR A 283 -8.89 -15.51 10.83
CA TYR A 283 -9.97 -15.83 9.92
C TYR A 283 -9.45 -16.56 8.69
N ALA A 284 -10.32 -17.34 8.06
CA ALA A 284 -10.11 -17.91 6.75
C ALA A 284 -11.44 -17.95 6.01
N VAL A 285 -11.41 -17.92 4.68
CA VAL A 285 -12.60 -17.98 3.83
C VAL A 285 -12.49 -19.12 2.82
N ALA A 286 -13.59 -19.83 2.58
CA ALA A 286 -13.69 -20.88 1.57
C ALA A 286 -14.86 -20.59 0.62
N ALA A 287 -14.71 -20.93 -0.65
CA ALA A 287 -15.77 -20.87 -1.64
C ALA A 287 -16.54 -22.19 -1.67
N VAL A 288 -17.84 -22.11 -1.95
CA VAL A 288 -18.75 -23.25 -2.07
C VAL A 288 -19.49 -23.14 -3.40
N ASP A 289 -19.55 -24.23 -4.17
CA ASP A 289 -20.31 -24.32 -5.42
C ASP A 289 -21.78 -24.74 -5.22
N ALA A 290 -22.52 -24.80 -6.32
CA ALA A 290 -23.91 -25.23 -6.37
C ALA A 290 -24.12 -26.72 -6.01
N ASP A 291 -23.08 -27.55 -6.13
CA ASP A 291 -23.08 -28.97 -5.74
C ASP A 291 -22.63 -29.19 -4.29
N LEU A 292 -22.33 -28.11 -3.57
CA LEU A 292 -21.86 -28.06 -2.18
C LEU A 292 -20.44 -28.60 -1.98
N ASN A 293 -19.59 -28.63 -3.01
CA ASN A 293 -18.16 -28.81 -2.80
C ASN A 293 -17.57 -27.52 -2.24
N GLU A 294 -16.64 -27.67 -1.31
CA GLU A 294 -15.96 -26.56 -0.64
C GLU A 294 -14.49 -26.52 -1.05
N SER A 295 -13.98 -25.32 -1.33
CA SER A 295 -12.56 -25.12 -1.62
C SER A 295 -11.69 -25.46 -0.41
N THR A 296 -10.37 -25.56 -0.61
CA THR A 296 -9.46 -25.35 0.52
C THR A 296 -9.64 -23.91 1.04
N PRO A 297 -9.75 -23.67 2.35
CA PRO A 297 -9.82 -22.30 2.87
C PRO A 297 -8.57 -21.48 2.50
N SER A 298 -8.71 -20.16 2.48
CA SER A 298 -7.60 -19.22 2.32
C SER A 298 -6.52 -19.42 3.39
N ALA A 299 -5.35 -18.83 3.18
CA ALA A 299 -4.40 -18.63 4.27
C ALA A 299 -5.08 -17.85 5.41
N GLY A 300 -4.67 -18.16 6.64
CA GLY A 300 -5.24 -17.54 7.83
C GLY A 300 -4.64 -16.15 8.07
N GLU A 301 -5.49 -15.13 8.08
CA GLU A 301 -5.12 -13.74 8.38
C GLU A 301 -5.75 -13.30 9.70
N TRP A 302 -5.16 -12.34 10.39
CA TRP A 302 -5.57 -11.99 11.75
C TRP A 302 -5.71 -10.49 11.98
N ALA A 303 -6.60 -10.13 12.90
CA ALA A 303 -6.74 -8.77 13.40
C ALA A 303 -7.25 -8.77 14.85
N VAL A 304 -7.20 -7.59 15.48
CA VAL A 304 -7.86 -7.24 16.74
C VAL A 304 -8.82 -6.10 16.44
N ALA A 305 -10.09 -6.19 16.85
CA ALA A 305 -11.06 -5.11 16.63
C ALA A 305 -10.55 -3.79 17.23
N ALA A 306 -10.80 -2.67 16.56
CA ALA A 306 -10.37 -1.36 17.05
C ALA A 306 -11.34 -0.85 18.11
N THR A 307 -10.82 -0.30 19.20
CA THR A 307 -11.61 0.19 20.34
C THR A 307 -11.32 1.64 20.68
N PHE A 308 -10.09 2.12 20.41
CA PHE A 308 -9.61 3.46 20.69
C PHE A 308 -9.88 3.93 22.14
N ASP A 309 -9.71 3.03 23.11
CA ASP A 309 -10.01 3.26 24.53
C ASP A 309 -8.92 2.73 25.48
N GLY A 310 -7.83 2.18 24.93
CA GLY A 310 -6.69 1.63 25.67
C GLY A 310 -5.72 2.67 26.24
N GLY A 311 -6.07 3.96 26.18
CA GLY A 311 -5.22 5.05 26.66
C GLY A 311 -4.04 5.34 25.74
N ILE A 312 -2.89 5.64 26.34
CA ILE A 312 -1.72 6.14 25.63
C ILE A 312 -0.81 4.98 25.16
N LEU A 313 -0.44 5.01 23.88
CA LEU A 313 0.69 4.26 23.32
C LEU A 313 1.89 5.19 23.13
N LEU A 314 2.96 4.94 23.87
CA LEU A 314 4.28 5.50 23.61
C LEU A 314 5.01 4.60 22.60
N VAL A 315 5.16 5.09 21.38
CA VAL A 315 5.97 4.47 20.35
C VAL A 315 7.36 5.07 20.44
N ASP A 316 8.30 4.23 20.82
CA ASP A 316 9.69 4.60 21.00
C ASP A 316 10.51 4.06 19.84
N GLU A 317 10.90 4.96 18.96
CA GLU A 317 11.70 4.64 17.78
C GLU A 317 13.21 4.70 18.06
N THR A 318 13.61 5.13 19.26
CA THR A 318 14.99 5.47 19.59
C THR A 318 15.88 4.23 19.74
N GLN A 319 16.90 4.12 18.88
CA GLN A 319 17.81 3.00 18.84
C GLN A 319 18.77 2.98 20.04
N ASP A 320 18.91 1.82 20.71
CA ASP A 320 19.96 1.59 21.73
C ASP A 320 21.29 1.18 21.07
N ASP A 321 21.90 2.12 20.34
CA ASP A 321 23.21 1.91 19.74
C ASP A 321 24.09 3.17 19.64
N GLY A 322 25.39 2.95 19.42
CA GLY A 322 26.34 4.03 19.16
C GLY A 322 26.41 5.10 20.24
N ASN A 323 25.87 6.29 19.91
CA ASN A 323 25.86 7.48 20.76
C ASN A 323 24.49 7.76 21.39
N ASN A 324 23.48 6.95 21.06
CA ASN A 324 22.14 7.05 21.60
C ASN A 324 22.08 6.48 23.02
N PRO A 325 21.07 6.88 23.81
CA PRO A 325 20.86 6.34 25.14
C PRO A 325 20.48 4.86 25.13
N THR A 326 20.84 4.15 26.19
CA THR A 326 20.43 2.76 26.36
C THR A 326 18.93 2.64 26.61
N GLU A 327 18.32 1.49 26.31
CA GLU A 327 16.90 1.21 26.57
C GLU A 327 16.48 1.53 28.02
N SER A 328 17.38 1.29 28.98
CA SER A 328 17.12 1.57 30.40
C SER A 328 17.17 3.07 30.71
N GLU A 329 18.03 3.83 30.04
CA GLU A 329 18.10 5.30 30.21
C GLU A 329 16.90 5.97 29.56
N GLN A 330 16.53 5.54 28.35
CA GLN A 330 15.31 5.94 27.66
C GLN A 330 14.07 5.70 28.53
N LEU A 331 13.86 4.48 29.02
CA LEU A 331 12.71 4.15 29.86
C LEU A 331 12.62 5.01 31.13
N ASN A 332 13.75 5.21 31.84
CA ASN A 332 13.76 6.06 33.04
C ASN A 332 13.42 7.52 32.72
N TYR A 333 13.86 8.00 31.56
CA TYR A 333 13.53 9.33 31.08
C TYR A 333 12.03 9.47 30.81
N TYR A 334 11.42 8.53 30.06
CA TYR A 334 9.99 8.58 29.77
C TYR A 334 9.13 8.45 31.02
N ILE A 335 9.50 7.60 31.99
CA ILE A 335 8.83 7.54 33.30
C ILE A 335 8.83 8.92 33.96
N THR A 336 9.96 9.64 33.88
CA THR A 336 10.06 10.97 34.46
C THR A 336 9.23 11.99 33.68
N ALA A 337 9.27 11.95 32.34
CA ALA A 337 8.56 12.89 31.46
C ALA A 337 7.03 12.75 31.55
N PHE A 338 6.52 11.51 31.62
CA PHE A 338 5.10 11.20 31.72
C PHE A 338 4.57 11.25 33.17
N GLY A 339 5.46 11.24 34.16
CA GLY A 339 5.11 11.32 35.58
C GLY A 339 4.23 10.14 36.01
N ASP A 340 3.13 10.45 36.68
CA ASP A 340 2.20 9.45 37.23
C ASP A 340 1.26 8.84 36.17
N SER A 341 1.40 9.25 34.91
CA SER A 341 0.52 8.83 33.82
C SER A 341 0.84 7.41 33.35
N THR A 342 -0.19 6.62 33.09
CA THR A 342 -0.03 5.27 32.54
C THR A 342 -0.01 5.27 31.02
N TYR A 343 0.96 4.55 30.45
CA TYR A 343 1.09 4.35 29.01
C TYR A 343 1.61 2.94 28.73
N THR A 344 1.31 2.44 27.54
CA THR A 344 1.97 1.24 27.00
C THR A 344 3.14 1.68 26.14
N ARG A 345 4.33 1.11 26.37
CA ARG A 345 5.51 1.37 25.52
C ARG A 345 5.65 0.27 24.46
N GLN A 346 5.88 0.67 23.22
CA GLN A 346 6.28 -0.20 22.13
C GLN A 346 7.55 0.34 21.48
N VAL A 347 8.55 -0.53 21.34
CA VAL A 347 9.81 -0.19 20.64
C VAL A 347 9.67 -0.50 19.15
N VAL A 348 10.08 0.44 18.31
CA VAL A 348 10.18 0.30 16.85
C VAL A 348 11.63 0.53 16.45
N GLN A 349 12.23 -0.43 15.75
CA GLN A 349 13.64 -0.39 15.39
C GLN A 349 13.92 -1.31 14.21
N ASP A 350 15.13 -1.23 13.65
CA ASP A 350 15.57 -2.10 12.55
C ASP A 350 15.31 -3.59 12.86
N GLY A 351 14.63 -4.26 11.92
CA GLY A 351 14.25 -5.67 12.03
C GLY A 351 13.06 -5.97 12.96
N MET A 352 12.43 -4.97 13.57
CA MET A 352 11.20 -5.10 14.35
C MET A 352 9.98 -4.66 13.52
N PRO A 353 8.77 -5.20 13.78
CA PRO A 353 7.59 -4.82 13.02
C PRO A 353 7.20 -3.37 13.29
N SER A 354 6.82 -2.64 12.22
CA SER A 354 6.21 -1.32 12.30
C SER A 354 4.82 -1.37 12.96
N LEU A 355 4.20 -0.20 13.17
CA LEU A 355 2.86 -0.14 13.74
C LEU A 355 1.83 -0.79 12.81
N SER A 356 1.07 -1.75 13.32
CA SER A 356 -0.08 -2.33 12.63
C SER A 356 -1.37 -1.60 13.00
N ARG A 357 -2.37 -1.59 12.11
CA ARG A 357 -3.72 -1.09 12.43
C ARG A 357 -4.34 -1.77 13.65
N SER A 358 -4.10 -3.07 13.83
CA SER A 358 -4.57 -3.81 15.00
C SER A 358 -3.92 -3.33 16.30
N THR A 359 -2.71 -2.78 16.22
CA THR A 359 -2.00 -2.18 17.36
C THR A 359 -2.50 -0.77 17.63
N VAL A 360 -2.44 0.13 16.65
CA VAL A 360 -2.80 1.55 16.84
C VAL A 360 -4.28 1.71 17.15
N GLY A 361 -5.15 0.86 16.59
CA GLY A 361 -6.59 0.85 16.83
C GLY A 361 -7.02 0.55 18.27
N GLN A 362 -6.10 0.19 19.17
CA GLN A 362 -6.41 -0.03 20.58
C GLN A 362 -6.31 1.25 21.42
N TYR A 363 -5.69 2.33 20.92
CA TYR A 363 -5.29 3.48 21.73
C TYR A 363 -5.95 4.76 21.25
N ASN A 364 -6.41 5.61 22.17
CA ASN A 364 -6.97 6.93 21.83
C ASN A 364 -5.88 7.98 21.56
N SER A 365 -4.69 7.78 22.12
CA SER A 365 -3.54 8.67 21.99
C SER A 365 -2.26 7.92 21.63
N ILE A 366 -1.53 8.42 20.65
CA ILE A 366 -0.20 7.92 20.29
C ILE A 366 0.84 9.02 20.49
N PHE A 367 1.89 8.70 21.23
CA PHE A 367 3.11 9.50 21.38
C PHE A 367 4.22 8.81 20.61
N TYR A 368 4.53 9.32 19.44
CA TYR A 368 5.59 8.82 18.58
C TYR A 368 6.86 9.64 18.83
N VAL A 369 7.91 8.96 19.29
CA VAL A 369 9.18 9.57 19.63
C VAL A 369 10.27 8.96 18.76
N ASP A 370 10.89 9.78 17.93
CA ASP A 370 12.03 9.45 17.08
C ASP A 370 13.21 10.34 17.48
N ASP A 371 13.94 9.92 18.51
CA ASP A 371 15.05 10.69 19.06
C ASP A 371 16.40 10.38 18.37
N ASP A 372 16.37 9.65 17.27
CA ASP A 372 17.55 9.27 16.51
C ASP A 372 17.88 10.28 15.43
N ASN A 373 19.16 10.64 15.30
CA ASN A 373 19.62 11.52 14.23
C ASN A 373 20.02 10.75 12.95
N SER A 374 19.57 9.50 12.77
CA SER A 374 19.98 8.69 11.61
C SER A 374 19.08 7.55 11.19
N ALA A 375 18.34 6.95 12.12
CA ALA A 375 17.39 5.88 11.80
C ALA A 375 15.98 6.47 11.89
N HIS A 376 15.15 6.25 10.87
CA HIS A 376 13.79 6.80 10.80
C HIS A 376 12.84 5.75 10.20
N PHE A 377 11.89 5.27 10.98
CA PHE A 377 10.99 4.15 10.69
C PHE A 377 9.51 4.57 10.62
N LEU A 378 9.18 5.82 10.95
CA LEU A 378 7.82 6.37 10.84
C LEU A 378 7.21 6.12 9.45
N SER A 379 8.01 6.17 8.38
CA SER A 379 7.55 5.90 6.99
C SER A 379 6.90 4.52 6.82
N GLU A 380 7.33 3.52 7.59
CA GLU A 380 6.80 2.15 7.57
C GLU A 380 5.48 2.02 8.34
N SER A 381 5.09 3.05 9.09
CA SER A 381 3.87 3.12 9.91
C SER A 381 2.81 4.06 9.31
N ILE A 382 3.12 4.78 8.22
CA ILE A 382 2.21 5.79 7.65
C ILE A 382 0.86 5.20 7.23
N ASP A 383 0.81 3.99 6.64
CA ASP A 383 -0.46 3.37 6.26
C ASP A 383 -1.38 3.12 7.47
N SER A 384 -0.81 2.62 8.57
CA SER A 384 -1.56 2.41 9.82
C SER A 384 -1.97 3.73 10.47
N LEU A 385 -1.12 4.75 10.41
CA LEU A 385 -1.40 6.07 10.97
C LEU A 385 -2.43 6.85 10.15
N ASP A 386 -2.43 6.72 8.82
CA ASP A 386 -3.44 7.32 7.96
C ASP A 386 -4.82 6.73 8.27
N TRP A 387 -4.91 5.40 8.38
CA TRP A 387 -6.13 4.75 8.86
C TRP A 387 -6.53 5.18 10.27
N TYR A 388 -5.57 5.34 11.18
CA TYR A 388 -5.82 5.78 12.56
C TYR A 388 -6.39 7.20 12.61
N PHE A 389 -5.92 8.10 11.74
CA PHE A 389 -6.34 9.49 11.69
C PHE A 389 -7.74 9.73 11.11
N ASP A 390 -8.38 8.69 10.54
CA ASP A 390 -9.80 8.72 10.16
C ASP A 390 -10.75 8.56 11.37
N TYR A 391 -10.21 8.31 12.58
CA TYR A 391 -10.96 8.17 13.83
C TYR A 391 -10.63 9.29 14.81
N GLU A 392 -11.54 9.58 15.74
CA GLU A 392 -11.36 10.56 16.83
C GLU A 392 -10.23 10.16 17.77
N THR A 393 -9.00 10.51 17.40
CA THR A 393 -7.76 10.08 18.03
C THR A 393 -6.76 11.22 18.10
N ASP A 394 -5.87 11.18 19.08
CA ASP A 394 -4.85 12.22 19.28
C ASP A 394 -3.44 11.67 18.96
N PHE A 395 -2.58 12.54 18.42
CA PHE A 395 -1.25 12.13 17.99
C PHE A 395 -0.19 13.18 18.28
N PHE A 396 0.84 12.76 19.00
CA PHE A 396 2.04 13.52 19.29
C PHE A 396 3.21 12.93 18.53
N LEU A 397 3.98 13.78 17.84
CA LEU A 397 5.25 13.43 17.20
C LEU A 397 6.34 14.36 17.72
N ALA A 398 7.39 13.78 18.29
CA ALA A 398 8.67 14.45 18.52
C ALA A 398 9.77 13.68 17.82
N GLY A 399 10.58 14.41 17.05
CA GLY A 399 11.41 13.78 16.05
C GLY A 399 12.68 14.57 15.75
N TRP A 400 13.82 13.89 15.62
CA TRP A 400 15.05 14.49 15.13
C TRP A 400 15.17 14.27 13.62
N GLU A 401 14.98 15.31 12.79
CA GLU A 401 14.96 15.19 11.30
C GLU A 401 13.84 14.28 10.75
N THR A 402 12.98 13.70 11.60
CA THR A 402 12.00 12.67 11.23
C THR A 402 11.19 13.00 9.99
N ILE A 403 10.57 14.18 9.94
CA ILE A 403 9.68 14.55 8.83
C ILE A 403 10.51 14.87 7.57
N TYR A 404 11.66 15.51 7.72
CA TYR A 404 12.54 15.77 6.58
C TYR A 404 13.07 14.46 5.97
N SER A 405 13.51 13.53 6.81
CA SER A 405 14.05 12.21 6.43
C SER A 405 13.04 11.33 5.70
N ILE A 406 11.78 11.28 6.15
CA ILE A 406 10.76 10.42 5.52
C ILE A 406 10.21 11.00 4.20
N THR A 407 10.19 12.32 4.06
CA THR A 407 9.51 12.95 2.91
C THR A 407 10.42 13.15 1.72
N GLY A 408 11.72 13.41 1.95
CA GLY A 408 12.67 13.76 0.88
C GLY A 408 12.27 15.01 0.08
N GLN A 409 11.29 15.78 0.55
CA GLN A 409 10.74 16.96 -0.10
C GLN A 409 10.48 18.06 0.93
N SER A 410 10.54 19.32 0.48
CA SER A 410 10.41 20.46 1.39
C SER A 410 9.04 21.12 1.37
N TYR A 411 8.16 20.82 0.41
CA TYR A 411 6.88 21.52 0.21
C TYR A 411 5.71 20.56 0.24
N PHE A 412 4.64 20.94 0.94
CA PHE A 412 3.41 20.17 1.07
C PHE A 412 2.20 21.04 0.73
N TYR A 413 1.21 20.43 0.09
CA TYR A 413 0.04 21.11 -0.47
C TYR A 413 -1.25 20.43 0.01
N PRO A 414 -2.41 21.12 -0.02
CA PRO A 414 -3.70 20.51 0.30
C PRO A 414 -3.92 19.18 -0.43
N GLY A 415 -4.43 18.18 0.28
CA GLY A 415 -4.58 16.79 -0.16
C GLY A 415 -3.35 15.90 0.07
N ASN A 416 -2.24 16.44 0.58
CA ASN A 416 -1.09 15.65 1.02
C ASN A 416 -1.19 15.29 2.51
N PHE A 417 -0.81 14.06 2.87
CA PHE A 417 -0.81 13.55 4.25
C PHE A 417 -0.20 14.53 5.27
N TYR A 418 0.99 15.08 5.02
CA TYR A 418 1.68 15.97 5.98
C TYR A 418 1.02 17.35 6.07
N TYR A 419 0.36 17.79 5.01
CA TYR A 419 -0.46 19.01 5.06
C TYR A 419 -1.71 18.78 5.91
N GLU A 420 -2.45 17.70 5.64
CA GLU A 420 -3.75 17.42 6.28
C GLU A 420 -3.61 16.97 7.73
N ASN A 421 -2.62 16.12 8.04
CA ASN A 421 -2.47 15.51 9.35
C ASN A 421 -1.44 16.21 10.23
N PHE A 422 -0.41 16.85 9.66
CA PHE A 422 0.60 17.55 10.46
C PHE A 422 0.50 19.08 10.36
N GLY A 423 -0.26 19.63 9.41
CA GLY A 423 -0.42 21.08 9.29
C GLY A 423 0.84 21.78 8.81
N ILE A 424 1.66 21.12 7.98
CA ILE A 424 2.93 21.65 7.47
C ILE A 424 2.76 22.04 5.99
N THR A 425 3.26 23.20 5.60
CA THR A 425 3.36 23.62 4.18
C THR A 425 4.79 23.59 3.65
N TYR A 426 5.76 23.78 4.54
CA TYR A 426 7.17 23.75 4.20
C TYR A 426 8.01 23.29 5.38
N ILE A 427 9.08 22.54 5.09
CA ILE A 427 10.07 22.09 6.05
C ILE A 427 11.49 22.44 5.59
N ALA A 428 12.32 22.86 6.53
CA ALA A 428 13.75 23.07 6.36
C ALA A 428 14.48 22.54 7.60
N GLN A 429 15.80 22.35 7.48
CA GLN A 429 16.62 21.84 8.56
C GLN A 429 17.70 22.85 8.99
N SER A 430 18.06 22.87 10.27
CA SER A 430 19.25 23.56 10.78
C SER A 430 20.46 22.61 10.89
N PRO A 431 21.37 22.55 9.91
CA PRO A 431 22.46 21.55 9.88
C PRO A 431 23.64 21.87 10.81
N ILE A 432 23.48 22.81 11.74
CA ILE A 432 24.55 23.29 12.64
C ILE A 432 24.09 23.18 14.10
N ASN A 433 25.06 22.96 15.00
CA ASN A 433 24.84 22.94 16.45
C ASN A 433 24.49 24.35 16.94
N ASP A 434 23.19 24.69 16.88
CA ASP A 434 22.68 26.03 17.16
C ASP A 434 21.42 26.06 18.02
N PHE A 435 20.71 24.93 18.16
CA PHE A 435 19.45 24.83 18.89
C PHE A 435 19.69 24.59 20.39
N THR A 436 19.40 25.58 21.24
CA THR A 436 19.55 25.44 22.70
C THR A 436 18.25 25.06 23.42
N GLY A 437 17.14 25.04 22.69
CA GLY A 437 15.80 24.80 23.21
C GLY A 437 14.75 25.52 22.37
N ALA A 438 13.51 25.54 22.85
CA ALA A 438 12.40 26.19 22.16
C ALA A 438 11.69 27.18 23.07
N ALA A 439 11.42 28.39 22.56
CA ALA A 439 10.58 29.36 23.24
C ALA A 439 9.11 29.02 23.00
N GLY A 440 8.36 28.84 24.08
CA GLY A 440 6.94 28.57 24.04
C GLY A 440 6.15 29.82 23.65
N VAL A 441 5.12 29.64 22.83
CA VAL A 441 4.18 30.72 22.48
C VAL A 441 2.76 30.32 22.86
N ASN A 442 1.84 31.28 22.95
CA ASN A 442 0.42 31.04 23.24
C ASN A 442 0.15 30.19 24.51
N GLY A 443 1.01 30.32 25.52
CA GLY A 443 0.86 29.64 26.82
C GLY A 443 1.51 28.26 26.89
N TRP A 444 2.28 27.86 25.88
CA TRP A 444 3.18 26.70 25.94
C TRP A 444 4.43 27.05 26.76
N PRO A 445 4.99 26.09 27.54
CA PRO A 445 6.15 26.33 28.40
C PRO A 445 7.44 26.47 27.59
N ASP A 446 8.40 27.28 28.03
CA ASP A 446 9.75 27.30 27.44
C ASP A 446 10.46 25.96 27.70
N LEU A 447 11.20 25.48 26.70
CA LEU A 447 11.90 24.20 26.74
C LEU A 447 13.41 24.38 26.58
N GLU A 448 14.18 23.64 27.37
CA GLU A 448 15.64 23.64 27.37
C GLU A 448 16.22 22.28 27.00
N ILE A 449 17.31 22.28 26.22
CA ILE A 449 18.08 21.06 25.92
C ILE A 449 19.02 20.74 27.08
N ARG A 450 19.08 19.46 27.46
CA ARG A 450 19.95 18.96 28.53
C ARG A 450 21.44 18.95 28.14
N GLY A 451 22.30 18.90 29.15
CA GLY A 451 23.77 19.04 29.01
C GLY A 451 24.57 17.77 29.32
N ASP A 452 23.91 16.68 29.70
CA ASP A 452 24.48 15.48 30.30
C ASP A 452 24.40 14.23 29.39
N THR A 453 24.00 14.42 28.13
CA THR A 453 23.92 13.40 27.08
C THR A 453 25.07 13.53 26.07
N TYR A 454 25.31 12.51 25.24
CA TYR A 454 26.37 12.56 24.22
C TYR A 454 26.12 13.70 23.22
N TYR A 455 24.94 13.69 22.61
CA TYR A 455 24.40 14.87 21.94
C TYR A 455 23.81 15.78 23.01
N HIS A 456 24.20 17.04 23.04
CA HIS A 456 23.79 17.98 24.09
C HIS A 456 23.60 19.36 23.49
N SER A 457 23.06 20.28 24.29
CA SER A 457 22.91 21.68 23.89
C SER A 457 24.24 22.28 23.38
N PRO A 458 24.29 22.93 22.21
CA PRO A 458 23.20 23.09 21.24
C PRO A 458 23.09 21.90 20.26
N LEU A 459 21.86 21.48 19.95
CA LEU A 459 21.59 20.44 18.94
C LEU A 459 21.71 20.99 17.51
N GLN A 460 22.00 20.07 16.59
CA GLN A 460 21.94 20.27 15.14
C GLN A 460 20.74 19.52 14.55
N ASN A 461 20.54 19.64 13.25
CA ASN A 461 19.56 18.85 12.47
C ASN A 461 18.09 19.00 12.91
N VAL A 462 17.75 20.10 13.58
CA VAL A 462 16.38 20.41 14.00
C VAL A 462 15.55 20.86 12.80
N ASP A 463 14.36 20.27 12.68
CA ASP A 463 13.37 20.61 11.66
C ASP A 463 12.65 21.91 12.00
N ILE A 464 12.50 22.74 10.97
CA ILE A 464 11.90 24.07 11.01
C ILE A 464 10.71 24.07 10.07
N PHE A 465 9.56 24.46 10.60
CA PHE A 465 8.29 24.37 9.90
C PHE A 465 7.81 25.72 9.37
N THR A 466 7.02 25.67 8.31
CA THR A 466 6.02 26.70 8.00
C THR A 466 4.64 26.09 8.18
N ALA A 467 3.92 26.57 9.20
CA ALA A 467 2.57 26.11 9.52
C ALA A 467 1.58 26.41 8.38
N ALA A 468 0.70 25.46 8.12
CA ALA A 468 -0.49 25.66 7.30
C ALA A 468 -1.43 26.67 7.97
N PRO A 469 -2.33 27.33 7.21
CA PRO A 469 -3.27 28.31 7.78
C PRO A 469 -4.20 27.76 8.86
N THR A 470 -4.39 26.44 8.89
CA THR A 470 -5.21 25.70 9.87
C THR A 470 -4.44 25.28 11.11
N ALA A 471 -3.11 25.37 11.10
CA ALA A 471 -2.25 24.99 12.21
C ALA A 471 -1.77 26.20 13.01
N GLU A 472 -1.51 25.99 14.29
CA GLU A 472 -0.99 27.01 15.20
C GLU A 472 0.46 26.70 15.57
N VAL A 473 1.33 27.72 15.53
CA VAL A 473 2.72 27.59 16.01
C VAL A 473 2.71 27.63 17.54
N ILE A 474 3.34 26.65 18.17
CA ILE A 474 3.46 26.53 19.63
C ILE A 474 4.89 26.70 20.15
N TYR A 475 5.88 26.52 19.27
CA TYR A 475 7.29 26.62 19.61
C TYR A 475 8.12 27.34 18.54
N THR A 476 9.07 28.16 19.00
CA THR A 476 10.06 28.81 18.13
C THR A 476 11.50 28.51 18.55
N PHE A 477 12.40 28.43 17.56
CA PHE A 477 13.79 28.01 17.72
C PHE A 477 14.62 29.01 18.55
N ASN A 478 15.25 28.56 19.65
CA ASN A 478 16.24 29.34 20.39
C ASN A 478 17.65 29.10 19.83
N SER A 479 18.21 30.14 19.19
CA SER A 479 19.52 30.08 18.51
C SER A 479 20.63 30.68 19.35
N ILE A 480 21.69 29.90 19.62
CA ILE A 480 22.87 30.39 20.34
C ILE A 480 23.68 31.39 19.51
N SER A 481 23.73 31.21 18.19
CA SER A 481 24.41 32.12 17.27
C SER A 481 23.59 33.36 16.91
N SER A 482 22.34 33.44 17.36
CA SER A 482 21.37 34.46 16.95
C SER A 482 21.14 34.47 15.42
N SER A 483 21.14 33.28 14.80
CA SER A 483 20.89 33.09 13.37
C SER A 483 19.53 33.67 12.97
N THR A 484 19.49 34.45 11.91
CA THR A 484 18.22 34.97 11.33
C THR A 484 17.52 33.96 10.42
N PHE A 485 18.22 32.89 10.02
CA PHE A 485 17.66 31.83 9.20
C PHE A 485 16.83 30.85 10.04
N TYR A 486 17.30 30.55 11.25
CA TYR A 486 16.69 29.54 12.13
C TYR A 486 16.06 30.16 13.38
N GLY A 487 16.70 31.17 13.99
CA GLY A 487 16.21 31.78 15.22
C GLY A 487 14.80 32.38 15.08
N ASN A 488 13.95 32.10 16.07
CA ASN A 488 12.53 32.47 16.11
C ASN A 488 11.68 31.86 14.97
N LYS A 489 12.19 30.86 14.24
CA LYS A 489 11.36 30.11 13.28
C LYS A 489 10.57 29.01 14.00
N PRO A 490 9.39 28.62 13.47
CA PRO A 490 8.59 27.56 14.07
C PRO A 490 9.34 26.22 14.10
N VAL A 491 9.29 25.56 15.25
CA VAL A 491 9.83 24.20 15.46
C VAL A 491 8.82 23.28 16.17
N GLY A 492 7.63 23.79 16.45
CA GLY A 492 6.52 23.01 16.96
C GLY A 492 5.19 23.64 16.58
N ILE A 493 4.24 22.80 16.21
CA ILE A 493 2.90 23.19 15.75
C ILE A 493 1.83 22.28 16.35
N VAL A 494 0.63 22.80 16.45
CA VAL A 494 -0.58 22.03 16.75
C VAL A 494 -1.63 22.20 15.68
N LEU A 495 -2.49 21.21 15.56
CA LEU A 495 -3.58 21.18 14.59
C LEU A 495 -4.80 20.51 15.22
N ASP A 496 -5.91 21.25 15.27
CA ASP A 496 -7.24 20.69 15.55
C ASP A 496 -7.82 20.18 14.22
N THR A 497 -7.90 18.85 14.08
CA THR A 497 -8.56 18.22 12.93
C THR A 497 -10.03 17.92 13.26
N HIS A 498 -10.76 17.44 12.27
CA HIS A 498 -12.11 16.90 12.47
C HIS A 498 -12.13 15.55 13.22
N HIS A 499 -10.99 14.86 13.30
CA HIS A 499 -10.81 13.53 13.87
C HIS A 499 -9.82 13.54 15.05
N GLY A 500 -9.71 14.66 15.77
CA GLY A 500 -8.83 14.81 16.93
C GLY A 500 -7.65 15.74 16.71
N LYS A 501 -6.71 15.77 17.65
CA LYS A 501 -5.68 16.80 17.79
C LYS A 501 -4.30 16.26 17.45
N ARG A 502 -3.43 17.15 17.01
CA ARG A 502 -2.07 16.81 16.57
C ARG A 502 -1.07 17.76 17.22
N VAL A 503 0.03 17.23 17.73
CA VAL A 503 1.18 18.00 18.23
C VAL A 503 2.42 17.50 17.51
N ILE A 504 3.08 18.37 16.75
CA ILE A 504 4.21 18.00 15.90
C ILE A 504 5.42 18.87 16.26
N LEU A 505 6.50 18.24 16.71
CA LEU A 505 7.76 18.88 17.09
C LEU A 505 8.88 18.47 16.14
N GLY A 506 9.69 19.43 15.72
CA GLY A 506 10.84 19.23 14.84
C GLY A 506 12.15 18.93 15.56
N PHE A 507 12.06 18.63 16.86
CA PHE A 507 13.20 18.32 17.71
C PHE A 507 12.87 17.11 18.60
N PRO A 508 13.90 16.37 19.03
CA PRO A 508 13.72 15.17 19.84
C PRO A 508 13.28 15.47 21.28
N LEU A 509 12.52 14.54 21.86
CA LEU A 509 12.02 14.59 23.24
C LEU A 509 13.13 14.26 24.25
N TYR A 510 13.86 13.14 24.09
CA TYR A 510 14.85 12.64 25.07
C TYR A 510 15.92 13.67 25.48
N TYR A 511 16.26 14.58 24.57
CA TYR A 511 17.29 15.60 24.78
C TYR A 511 16.78 16.86 25.49
N LEU A 512 15.50 16.94 25.87
CA LEU A 512 15.00 17.98 26.76
C LEU A 512 15.44 17.72 28.22
N THR A 513 15.61 18.78 29.01
CA THR A 513 15.72 18.62 30.47
C THR A 513 14.46 17.96 31.03
N GLU A 514 14.58 17.21 32.13
CA GLU A 514 13.44 16.53 32.77
C GLU A 514 12.29 17.50 33.08
N GLU A 515 12.61 18.71 33.58
CA GLU A 515 11.63 19.77 33.86
C GLU A 515 10.91 20.24 32.58
N SER A 516 11.65 20.40 31.48
CA SER A 516 11.08 20.79 30.18
C SER A 516 10.18 19.71 29.62
N ALA A 517 10.61 18.44 29.67
CA ALA A 517 9.83 17.32 29.19
C ALA A 517 8.53 17.14 29.98
N GLN A 518 8.60 17.22 31.31
CA GLN A 518 7.41 17.17 32.17
C GLN A 518 6.45 18.31 31.86
N ALA A 519 6.94 19.53 31.72
CA ALA A 519 6.11 20.69 31.37
C ALA A 519 5.46 20.53 29.99
N LEU A 520 6.21 20.02 29.01
CA LEU A 520 5.72 19.74 27.66
C LEU A 520 4.61 18.67 27.70
N ILE A 521 4.88 17.50 28.28
CA ILE A 521 3.92 16.39 28.31
C ILE A 521 2.65 16.78 29.07
N ALA A 522 2.77 17.49 30.20
CA ALA A 522 1.62 18.02 30.92
C ALA A 522 0.78 18.98 30.05
N LYS A 523 1.44 19.83 29.23
CA LYS A 523 0.75 20.73 28.31
C LYS A 523 0.10 19.99 27.15
N VAL A 524 0.73 18.94 26.63
CA VAL A 524 0.16 18.07 25.60
C VAL A 524 -1.08 17.37 26.13
N PHE A 525 -1.06 16.82 27.35
CA PHE A 525 -2.25 16.22 27.96
C PHE A 525 -3.39 17.22 28.17
N GLU A 526 -3.08 18.44 28.63
CA GLU A 526 -4.08 19.52 28.69
C GLU A 526 -4.69 19.79 27.30
N TYR A 527 -3.85 19.88 26.27
CA TYR A 527 -4.27 20.16 24.91
C TYR A 527 -5.12 19.02 24.34
N PHE A 528 -4.68 17.77 24.44
CA PHE A 528 -5.44 16.58 24.04
C PHE A 528 -6.73 16.42 24.85
N SER A 529 -6.79 17.02 26.04
CA SER A 529 -7.83 16.72 27.03
C SER A 529 -7.74 15.26 27.50
N GLU A 530 -6.51 14.71 27.49
CA GLU A 530 -6.20 13.41 28.04
C GLU A 530 -6.52 13.43 29.54
N GLU A 531 -7.39 12.51 29.95
CA GLU A 531 -7.76 12.36 31.34
C GLU A 531 -6.63 11.64 32.04
N SER A 532 -5.79 12.37 32.78
CA SER A 532 -4.88 11.73 33.73
C SER A 532 -5.72 10.84 34.66
N VAL A 533 -5.64 9.52 34.53
CA VAL A 533 -6.36 8.60 35.39
C VAL A 533 -5.84 8.79 36.81
N LEU A 534 -6.62 9.47 37.64
CA LEU A 534 -6.26 9.77 39.02
C LEU A 534 -6.73 8.62 39.91
N TYR A 535 -5.88 7.61 40.07
CA TYR A 535 -6.18 6.46 40.94
C TYR A 535 -6.54 6.95 42.35
N GLY A 536 -7.64 6.42 42.91
CA GLY A 536 -8.16 6.88 44.19
C GLY A 536 -9.22 7.99 44.12
N ASP A 537 -9.50 8.58 42.95
CA ASP A 537 -10.63 9.50 42.73
C ASP A 537 -11.96 8.74 42.72
N ALA A 538 -12.38 8.30 43.90
CA ALA A 538 -13.58 7.50 44.07
C ALA A 538 -14.86 8.28 43.77
N ASN A 539 -14.81 9.62 43.75
CA ASN A 539 -15.97 10.48 43.55
C ASN A 539 -16.11 10.99 42.10
N GLY A 540 -15.05 10.86 41.29
CA GLY A 540 -15.02 11.19 39.87
C GLY A 540 -14.97 12.68 39.57
N ASP A 541 -14.57 13.52 40.54
CA ASP A 541 -14.48 14.98 40.38
C ASP A 541 -13.09 15.46 39.91
N ARG A 542 -12.20 14.51 39.59
CA ARG A 542 -10.84 14.71 39.07
C ARG A 542 -9.92 15.39 40.07
N ALA A 543 -10.18 15.21 41.37
CA ALA A 543 -9.36 15.77 42.44
C ALA A 543 -9.23 14.80 43.61
N LEU A 544 -8.05 14.19 43.78
CA LEU A 544 -7.79 13.28 44.88
C LEU A 544 -7.64 14.04 46.20
N ASN A 545 -8.68 14.01 47.03
CA ASN A 545 -8.74 14.75 48.28
C ASN A 545 -9.64 14.05 49.33
N ILE A 546 -10.04 14.79 50.37
CA ILE A 546 -10.87 14.24 51.46
C ILE A 546 -12.28 13.85 50.99
N LEU A 547 -12.75 14.39 49.87
CA LEU A 547 -14.05 14.09 49.30
C LEU A 547 -14.11 12.65 48.78
N ASP A 548 -13.02 12.09 48.26
CA ASP A 548 -12.92 10.68 47.85
C ASP A 548 -13.02 9.72 49.02
N ILE A 549 -12.28 10.01 50.09
CA ILE A 549 -12.38 9.30 51.36
C ILE A 549 -13.82 9.35 51.87
N THR A 550 -14.46 10.52 51.78
CA THR A 550 -15.85 10.71 52.21
C THR A 550 -16.82 9.93 51.32
N HIS A 551 -16.57 9.90 50.01
CA HIS A 551 -17.36 9.18 49.03
C HIS A 551 -17.30 7.67 49.28
N LEU A 552 -16.11 7.08 49.39
CA LEU A 552 -15.92 5.66 49.73
C LEU A 552 -16.57 5.27 51.04
N VAL A 553 -16.43 6.09 52.09
CA VAL A 553 -17.08 5.81 53.39
C VAL A 553 -18.61 5.86 53.26
N ASN A 554 -19.14 6.78 52.46
CA ASN A 554 -20.58 6.88 52.25
C ASN A 554 -21.11 5.70 51.43
N TYR A 555 -20.41 5.29 50.37
CA TYR A 555 -20.71 4.10 49.57
C TYR A 555 -20.70 2.83 50.44
N LEU A 556 -19.58 2.55 51.11
CA LEU A 556 -19.39 1.32 51.89
C LEU A 556 -20.31 1.20 53.12
N TYR A 557 -20.64 2.31 53.79
CA TYR A 557 -21.23 2.26 55.13
C TYR A 557 -22.50 3.08 55.32
N LYS A 558 -22.90 3.92 54.36
CA LYS A 558 -24.06 4.82 54.51
C LYS A 558 -25.07 4.73 53.37
N GLY A 559 -24.91 3.76 52.46
CA GLY A 559 -25.81 3.59 51.31
C GLY A 559 -25.74 4.76 50.33
N GLY A 560 -24.56 5.38 50.21
CA GLY A 560 -24.27 6.37 49.18
C GLY A 560 -24.23 5.76 47.77
N PRO A 561 -24.13 6.61 46.73
CA PRO A 561 -23.98 6.15 45.36
C PRO A 561 -22.69 5.32 45.18
N GLU A 562 -22.71 4.45 44.19
CA GLU A 562 -21.54 3.68 43.75
C GLU A 562 -20.48 4.62 43.13
N PRO A 563 -19.17 4.34 43.32
CA PRO A 563 -18.11 5.07 42.65
C PRO A 563 -18.31 5.10 41.14
N ALA A 564 -17.93 6.21 40.49
CA ALA A 564 -18.05 6.38 39.04
C ALA A 564 -17.22 5.33 38.27
N ASP A 565 -16.08 4.96 38.82
CA ASP A 565 -15.25 3.83 38.40
C ASP A 565 -14.85 3.03 39.64
N MET A 566 -15.15 1.73 39.62
CA MET A 566 -14.85 0.83 40.73
C MET A 566 -13.33 0.59 40.88
N ASN A 567 -12.55 0.73 39.81
CA ASN A 567 -11.09 0.62 39.89
C ASN A 567 -10.46 1.84 40.57
N ASN A 568 -11.04 3.03 40.41
CA ASN A 568 -10.61 4.22 41.15
C ASN A 568 -10.98 4.15 42.65
N ALA A 569 -11.84 3.21 43.03
CA ALA A 569 -12.19 2.94 44.41
C ALA A 569 -11.30 1.87 45.09
N ASP A 570 -10.36 1.25 44.35
CA ASP A 570 -9.38 0.24 44.84
C ASP A 570 -7.92 0.75 44.69
N PRO A 571 -7.55 1.87 45.33
CA PRO A 571 -6.23 2.50 45.22
C PRO A 571 -5.06 1.67 45.77
N ASN A 572 -5.34 0.53 46.42
CA ASN A 572 -4.30 -0.38 46.88
C ASN A 572 -4.16 -1.63 45.99
N ALA A 573 -4.90 -1.70 44.87
CA ALA A 573 -4.91 -2.81 43.92
C ALA A 573 -5.19 -4.18 44.57
N SER A 574 -6.10 -4.23 45.55
CA SER A 574 -6.49 -5.49 46.21
C SER A 574 -7.53 -6.29 45.43
N CYS A 575 -8.04 -5.72 44.33
CA CYS A 575 -9.19 -6.17 43.57
C CYS A 575 -10.49 -6.20 44.39
N THR A 576 -10.54 -5.47 45.51
CA THR A 576 -11.70 -5.43 46.41
C THR A 576 -11.88 -4.08 47.10
N VAL A 577 -12.94 -3.34 46.78
CA VAL A 577 -13.25 -2.05 47.45
C VAL A 577 -13.74 -2.26 48.88
N ASN A 578 -12.96 -1.84 49.87
CA ASN A 578 -13.27 -1.96 51.30
C ASN A 578 -12.60 -0.85 52.16
N ILE A 579 -12.58 -1.02 53.50
CA ILE A 579 -12.02 -0.01 54.42
C ILE A 579 -10.50 0.17 54.28
N LEU A 580 -9.80 -0.81 53.73
CA LEU A 580 -8.36 -0.74 53.52
C LEU A 580 -8.03 0.29 52.44
N ASP A 581 -8.89 0.50 51.45
CA ASP A 581 -8.79 1.55 50.43
C ASP A 581 -8.91 2.94 51.03
N VAL A 582 -9.90 3.13 51.90
CA VAL A 582 -10.05 4.35 52.69
C VAL A 582 -8.80 4.61 53.55
N THR A 583 -8.27 3.56 54.17
CA THR A 583 -7.06 3.66 55.01
C THR A 583 -5.84 4.00 54.17
N TYR A 584 -5.76 3.47 52.95
CA TYR A 584 -4.70 3.73 51.98
C TYR A 584 -4.70 5.19 51.54
N LEU A 585 -5.86 5.74 51.13
CA LEU A 585 -5.99 7.14 50.74
C LEU A 585 -5.66 8.11 51.88
N ILE A 586 -6.07 7.80 53.13
CA ILE A 586 -5.67 8.60 54.30
C ILE A 586 -4.16 8.53 54.53
N GLY A 587 -3.56 7.36 54.31
CA GLY A 587 -2.12 7.14 54.40
C GLY A 587 -1.36 8.00 53.39
N TYR A 588 -1.78 7.97 52.14
CA TYR A 588 -1.24 8.79 51.07
C TYR A 588 -1.40 10.29 51.35
N LEU A 589 -2.65 10.77 51.46
CA LEU A 589 -2.97 12.20 51.55
C LEU A 589 -2.41 12.91 52.79
N TYR A 590 -2.28 12.19 53.92
CA TYR A 590 -2.00 12.84 55.21
C TYR A 590 -0.81 12.27 55.97
N LYS A 591 -0.19 11.18 55.50
CA LYS A 591 0.88 10.50 56.23
C LYS A 591 2.11 10.17 55.39
N GLY A 592 2.17 10.66 54.15
CA GLY A 592 3.30 10.39 53.24
C GLY A 592 3.39 8.91 52.85
N GLY A 593 2.24 8.24 52.74
CA GLY A 593 2.14 6.89 52.21
C GLY A 593 2.40 6.82 50.70
N PRO A 594 2.48 5.61 50.13
CA PRO A 594 2.64 5.40 48.69
C PRO A 594 1.44 5.92 47.88
N GLU A 595 1.69 6.25 46.61
CA GLU A 595 0.67 6.71 45.66
C GLU A 595 -0.37 5.63 45.33
N PRO A 596 -1.63 6.02 45.07
CA PRO A 596 -2.66 5.10 44.61
C PRO A 596 -2.30 4.35 43.33
N LEU A 597 -2.68 3.08 43.27
CA LEU A 597 -2.44 2.16 42.17
C LEU A 597 -3.72 1.91 41.37
N ALA A 598 -3.58 1.44 40.13
CA ALA A 598 -4.69 0.97 39.32
C ALA A 598 -5.44 -0.20 40.00
N GLY A 599 -6.75 -0.04 40.18
CA GLY A 599 -7.62 -1.08 40.72
C GLY A 599 -7.84 -2.25 39.73
N CYS A 600 -8.25 -3.40 40.27
CA CYS A 600 -8.51 -4.62 39.50
C CYS A 600 -9.86 -5.26 39.85
N VAL A 601 -10.88 -4.44 40.08
CA VAL A 601 -12.22 -4.88 40.49
C VAL A 601 -13.02 -5.25 39.24
N TYR A 602 -13.46 -6.51 39.16
CA TYR A 602 -14.24 -7.08 38.05
C TYR A 602 -15.72 -7.24 38.38
#